data_AF-A0A139HKA8-F1
#
_entry.id   AF-A0A139HKA8-F1
#
_cell.length_a   1.000
_cell.length_b   1.000
_cell.length_c   1.000
_cell.angle_alpha   90.00
_cell.angle_beta   90.00
_cell.angle_gamma   90.00
#
_symmetry.space_group_name_H-M   'P 1'
#
loop_
_entity.id
_entity.type
_entity.pdbx_description
1 polymer ?
#
loop_
_entity_poly.entity_id
_entity_poly.type
_entity_poly.pdbx_seq_one_letter_code
_entity_poly.pdbx_strand_id
1 'polypeptide(L)'
;MSGKDFPDRAKAKAEDGKDSLVKQLADDGVENPAGLAMFGFGGLFLAAIPLTSWIAQPNGLVEKAVNGVVNSVAFLGSAGSTSSVAQTGKIAALAALYTTVTYALSGAGSAAGVDAGNKEGRDNNHPRSQVKNLRGLPLRLHSAHYHLMEMFPGWAISAALTQAIAPGDQALINLLGLHVIAKCFVHYPAYVFNVGVPRTVAHVVATSSIINVALRLAKRPLLG
;
A
#
# COMPACT_ATOMS: atom_id res chain seq x y z
N MET A 1 -54.44 9.00 -9.83
CA MET A 1 -53.05 9.29 -9.41
C MET A 1 -52.13 8.96 -10.56
N SER A 2 -51.42 9.95 -11.09
CA SER A 2 -50.60 9.83 -12.31
C SER A 2 -49.24 9.24 -11.97
N GLY A 3 -48.74 8.29 -12.77
CA GLY A 3 -47.48 7.54 -12.53
C GLY A 3 -46.18 8.37 -12.49
N LYS A 4 -46.26 9.70 -12.56
CA LYS A 4 -45.13 10.63 -12.42
C LYS A 4 -44.87 11.08 -10.97
N ASP A 5 -45.83 10.94 -10.05
CA ASP A 5 -45.70 11.43 -8.65
C ASP A 5 -44.73 10.61 -7.77
N PHE A 6 -44.54 9.33 -8.09
CA PHE A 6 -43.68 8.43 -7.30
C PHE A 6 -42.18 8.70 -7.46
N PRO A 7 -41.62 8.84 -8.69
CA PRO A 7 -40.20 9.14 -8.87
C PRO A 7 -39.81 10.52 -8.32
N ASP A 8 -40.70 11.51 -8.39
CA ASP A 8 -40.42 12.86 -7.88
C ASP A 8 -40.43 12.90 -6.33
N ARG A 9 -41.36 12.17 -5.68
CA ARG A 9 -41.34 11.98 -4.22
C ARG A 9 -40.13 11.17 -3.73
N ALA A 10 -39.67 10.21 -4.52
CA ALA A 10 -38.48 9.41 -4.19
C ALA A 10 -37.20 10.26 -4.29
N LYS A 11 -37.10 11.14 -5.29
CA LYS A 11 -35.99 12.10 -5.40
C LYS A 11 -36.00 13.11 -4.26
N ALA A 12 -37.15 13.72 -3.94
CA ALA A 12 -37.27 14.67 -2.85
C ALA A 12 -36.87 14.06 -1.50
N LYS A 13 -37.32 12.84 -1.18
CA LYS A 13 -36.87 12.13 0.03
C LYS A 13 -35.38 11.80 0.04
N ALA A 14 -34.78 11.53 -1.11
CA ALA A 14 -33.36 11.26 -1.22
C ALA A 14 -32.52 12.54 -1.05
N GLU A 15 -33.02 13.69 -1.49
CA GLU A 15 -32.40 15.00 -1.29
C GLU A 15 -32.53 15.45 0.17
N ASP A 16 -33.72 15.36 0.78
CA ASP A 16 -33.91 15.65 2.21
C ASP A 16 -33.04 14.76 3.11
N GLY A 17 -32.90 13.48 2.76
CA GLY A 17 -32.03 12.55 3.49
C GLY A 17 -30.56 12.91 3.37
N LYS A 18 -30.12 13.40 2.21
CA LYS A 18 -28.75 13.88 2.01
C LYS A 18 -28.49 15.16 2.80
N ASP A 19 -29.40 16.12 2.76
CA ASP A 19 -29.24 17.40 3.46
C ASP A 19 -29.26 17.22 4.98
N SER A 20 -30.10 16.32 5.50
CA SER A 20 -30.11 15.92 6.91
C SER A 20 -28.79 15.27 7.33
N LEU A 21 -28.26 14.36 6.52
CA LEU A 21 -26.95 13.72 6.77
C LEU A 21 -25.81 14.74 6.73
N VAL A 22 -25.77 15.62 5.73
CA VAL A 22 -24.76 16.68 5.61
C VAL A 22 -24.80 17.61 6.81
N LYS A 23 -25.99 17.95 7.31
CA LYS A 23 -26.15 18.79 8.49
C LYS A 23 -25.69 18.09 9.77
N GLN A 24 -26.05 16.82 9.97
CA GLN A 24 -25.54 16.03 11.11
C GLN A 24 -24.02 15.90 11.08
N LEU A 25 -23.44 15.67 9.90
CA LEU A 25 -22.00 15.62 9.72
C LEU A 25 -21.33 16.98 10.03
N ALA A 26 -21.94 18.09 9.60
CA ALA A 26 -21.45 19.43 9.93
C ALA A 26 -21.54 19.72 11.44
N ASP A 27 -22.63 19.31 12.10
CA ASP A 27 -22.82 19.43 13.56
C ASP A 27 -21.81 18.56 14.33
N ASP A 28 -21.40 17.42 13.77
CA ASP A 28 -20.33 16.54 14.26
C ASP A 28 -18.90 17.04 13.91
N GLY A 29 -18.76 18.25 13.35
CA GLY A 29 -17.47 18.87 13.06
C GLY A 29 -16.82 18.43 11.74
N VAL A 30 -17.56 17.77 10.85
CA VAL A 30 -17.07 17.36 9.52
C VAL A 30 -17.14 18.55 8.56
N GLU A 31 -16.01 19.25 8.42
CA GLU A 31 -15.89 20.42 7.53
C GLU A 31 -15.99 20.07 6.03
N ASN A 32 -15.65 18.82 5.66
CA ASN A 32 -15.76 18.34 4.28
C ASN A 32 -16.40 16.93 4.22
N PRO A 33 -17.74 16.85 4.14
CA PRO A 33 -18.46 15.58 4.07
C PRO A 33 -18.08 14.73 2.84
N ALA A 34 -17.66 15.36 1.74
CA ALA A 34 -17.16 14.62 0.57
C ALA A 34 -15.84 13.88 0.89
N GLY A 35 -15.07 14.34 1.88
CA GLY A 35 -13.91 13.63 2.42
C GLY A 35 -14.30 12.30 3.09
N LEU A 36 -15.50 12.19 3.67
CA LEU A 36 -15.99 10.94 4.26
C LEU A 36 -16.41 9.91 3.22
N ALA A 37 -16.71 10.33 1.98
CA ALA A 37 -16.90 9.38 0.88
C ALA A 37 -15.63 8.52 0.65
N MET A 38 -14.45 8.98 1.11
CA MET A 38 -13.22 8.19 1.09
C MET A 38 -13.28 6.95 1.99
N PHE A 39 -14.15 6.88 3.01
CA PHE A 39 -14.37 5.63 3.76
C PHE A 39 -14.86 4.49 2.86
N GLY A 40 -15.62 4.82 1.80
CA GLY A 40 -16.07 3.88 0.79
C GLY A 40 -14.94 3.23 -0.01
N PHE A 41 -13.72 3.81 -0.03
CA PHE A 41 -12.55 3.19 -0.66
C PHE A 41 -12.16 1.87 0.02
N GLY A 42 -12.58 1.62 1.25
CA GLY A 42 -12.42 0.31 1.90
C GLY A 42 -12.92 -0.85 1.03
N GLY A 43 -14.09 -0.66 0.40
CA GLY A 43 -14.69 -1.65 -0.51
C GLY A 43 -13.86 -1.87 -1.80
N LEU A 44 -13.15 -0.86 -2.27
CA LEU A 44 -12.33 -0.95 -3.48
C LEU A 44 -11.18 -1.95 -3.31
N PHE A 45 -10.58 -2.02 -2.11
CA PHE A 45 -9.53 -2.98 -1.84
C PHE A 45 -10.04 -4.42 -1.93
N LEU A 46 -11.24 -4.69 -1.40
CA LEU A 46 -11.87 -6.00 -1.49
C LEU A 46 -12.27 -6.34 -2.93
N ALA A 47 -12.84 -5.38 -3.65
CA ALA A 47 -13.24 -5.54 -5.05
C ALA A 47 -12.06 -5.84 -5.99
N ALA A 48 -10.84 -5.41 -5.64
CA ALA A 48 -9.63 -5.69 -6.43
C ALA A 48 -8.99 -7.06 -6.13
N ILE A 49 -9.51 -7.86 -5.19
CA ILE A 49 -8.98 -9.21 -4.88
C ILE A 49 -9.00 -10.16 -6.09
N PRO A 50 -10.07 -10.25 -6.91
CA PRO A 50 -10.06 -11.10 -8.10
C PRO A 50 -8.98 -10.67 -9.10
N LEU A 51 -8.80 -9.37 -9.29
CA LEU A 51 -7.77 -8.80 -10.16
C LEU A 51 -6.37 -9.20 -9.68
N THR A 52 -6.07 -8.99 -8.38
CA THR A 52 -4.76 -9.39 -7.83
C THR A 52 -4.51 -10.89 -7.92
N SER A 53 -5.55 -11.70 -7.78
CA SER A 53 -5.46 -13.16 -7.97
C SER A 53 -5.12 -13.55 -9.40
N TRP A 54 -5.72 -12.89 -10.39
CA TRP A 54 -5.44 -13.12 -11.82
C TRP A 54 -4.01 -12.69 -12.18
N ILE A 55 -3.60 -11.51 -11.71
CA ILE A 55 -2.26 -10.96 -11.95
C ILE A 55 -1.15 -11.85 -11.35
N ALA A 56 -1.40 -12.43 -10.16
CA ALA A 56 -0.41 -13.19 -9.40
C ALA A 56 -0.41 -14.71 -9.70
N GLN A 57 -1.07 -15.15 -10.77
CA GLN A 57 -1.09 -16.57 -11.14
C GLN A 57 0.32 -17.15 -11.38
N PRO A 58 0.58 -18.42 -11.02
CA PRO A 58 1.85 -19.07 -11.28
C PRO A 58 2.21 -19.06 -12.78
N ASN A 59 3.51 -19.03 -13.08
CA ASN A 59 4.08 -18.91 -14.43
C ASN A 59 3.72 -17.62 -15.19
N GLY A 60 3.09 -16.65 -14.51
CA GLY A 60 2.69 -15.36 -15.07
C GLY A 60 3.81 -14.31 -15.13
N LEU A 61 3.46 -13.11 -15.63
CA LEU A 61 4.38 -11.96 -15.69
C LEU A 61 4.87 -11.52 -14.32
N VAL A 62 4.00 -11.53 -13.31
CA VAL A 62 4.38 -11.15 -11.95
C VAL A 62 5.40 -12.11 -11.37
N GLU A 63 5.25 -13.42 -11.60
CA GLU A 63 6.25 -14.38 -11.14
C GLU A 63 7.63 -14.10 -11.75
N LYS A 64 7.67 -13.81 -13.07
CA LYS A 64 8.92 -13.45 -13.75
C LYS A 64 9.54 -12.18 -13.16
N ALA A 65 8.73 -11.16 -12.91
CA ALA A 65 9.17 -9.91 -12.31
C ALA A 65 9.69 -10.13 -10.88
N VAL A 66 8.97 -10.90 -10.06
CA VAL A 66 9.35 -11.26 -8.70
C VAL A 66 10.66 -12.03 -8.70
N ASN A 67 10.80 -13.05 -9.55
CA ASN A 67 12.03 -13.83 -9.66
C ASN A 67 13.21 -12.94 -10.11
N GLY A 68 13.00 -12.01 -11.04
CA GLY A 68 14.03 -11.04 -11.45
C GLY A 68 14.48 -10.15 -10.31
N VAL A 69 13.53 -9.63 -9.52
CA VAL A 69 13.82 -8.83 -8.32
C VAL A 69 14.58 -9.64 -7.28
N VAL A 70 14.10 -10.84 -6.96
CA VAL A 70 14.73 -11.74 -5.98
C VAL A 70 16.18 -12.07 -6.37
N ASN A 71 16.40 -12.41 -7.64
CA ASN A 71 17.74 -12.73 -8.13
C ASN A 71 18.67 -11.50 -8.06
N SER A 72 18.14 -10.30 -8.32
CA SER A 72 18.93 -9.06 -8.21
C SER A 72 19.33 -8.76 -6.76
N VAL A 73 18.43 -8.98 -5.80
CA VAL A 73 18.72 -8.81 -4.37
C VAL A 73 19.77 -9.82 -3.90
N ALA A 74 19.66 -11.07 -4.33
CA ALA A 74 20.63 -12.11 -3.98
C ALA A 74 22.02 -11.84 -4.57
N PHE A 75 22.08 -11.32 -5.80
CA PHE A 75 23.35 -10.88 -6.39
C PHE A 75 24.02 -9.79 -5.53
N LEU A 76 23.26 -8.80 -5.06
CA LEU A 76 23.78 -7.74 -4.18
C LEU A 76 24.21 -8.29 -2.81
N GLY A 77 23.44 -9.19 -2.22
CA GLY A 77 23.71 -9.77 -0.90
C GLY A 77 24.85 -10.81 -0.86
N SER A 78 25.20 -11.38 -2.01
CA SER A 78 26.25 -12.41 -2.14
C SER A 78 27.61 -11.85 -2.57
N ALA A 79 27.80 -10.53 -2.49
CA ALA A 79 28.99 -9.85 -3.02
C ALA A 79 29.26 -10.17 -4.51
N GLY A 80 28.20 -10.32 -5.31
CA GLY A 80 28.30 -10.59 -6.74
C GLY A 80 28.43 -12.07 -7.13
N SER A 81 28.22 -13.01 -6.19
CA SER A 81 28.16 -14.43 -6.49
C SER A 81 26.83 -14.80 -7.18
N THR A 82 26.90 -15.52 -8.31
CA THR A 82 25.70 -16.02 -9.01
C THR A 82 25.20 -17.29 -8.36
N SER A 83 24.50 -17.16 -7.25
CA SER A 83 23.75 -18.26 -6.63
C SER A 83 22.27 -18.10 -6.96
N SER A 84 21.60 -19.17 -7.41
CA SER A 84 20.15 -19.15 -7.55
C SER A 84 19.50 -19.12 -6.17
N VAL A 85 18.49 -18.28 -5.97
CA VAL A 85 17.75 -18.26 -4.72
C VAL A 85 16.85 -19.49 -4.67
N ALA A 86 17.07 -20.35 -3.69
CA ALA A 86 16.17 -21.47 -3.41
C ALA A 86 14.73 -20.96 -3.25
N GLN A 87 13.75 -21.76 -3.61
CA GLN A 87 12.34 -21.37 -3.55
C GLN A 87 11.92 -20.82 -2.17
N THR A 88 12.44 -21.43 -1.10
CA THR A 88 12.23 -21.04 0.30
C THR A 88 12.90 -19.70 0.67
N GLY A 89 13.85 -19.23 -0.12
CA GLY A 89 14.56 -17.95 0.07
C GLY A 89 13.86 -16.75 -0.59
N LYS A 90 12.84 -16.96 -1.44
CA LYS A 90 12.18 -15.86 -2.15
C LYS A 90 11.49 -14.87 -1.22
N ILE A 91 10.81 -15.36 -0.17
CA ILE A 91 10.15 -14.50 0.82
C ILE A 91 11.18 -13.68 1.59
N ALA A 92 12.30 -14.29 1.98
CA ALA A 92 13.40 -13.59 2.65
C ALA A 92 14.03 -12.49 1.77
N ALA A 93 14.25 -12.77 0.48
CA ALA A 93 14.76 -11.77 -0.46
C ALA A 93 13.80 -10.59 -0.66
N LEU A 94 12.49 -10.87 -0.77
CA LEU A 94 11.46 -9.82 -0.81
C LEU A 94 11.45 -8.98 0.48
N ALA A 95 11.61 -9.63 1.64
CA ALA A 95 11.67 -8.95 2.94
C ALA A 95 12.90 -8.05 3.03
N ALA A 96 14.07 -8.52 2.59
CA ALA A 96 15.29 -7.74 2.56
C ALA A 96 15.13 -6.48 1.69
N LEU A 97 14.57 -6.61 0.48
CA LEU A 97 14.30 -5.45 -0.38
C LEU A 97 13.34 -4.46 0.28
N TYR A 98 12.18 -4.94 0.73
CA TYR A 98 11.15 -4.04 1.23
C TYR A 98 11.58 -3.32 2.51
N THR A 99 12.31 -4.02 3.40
CA THR A 99 12.95 -3.43 4.57
C THR A 99 13.95 -2.36 4.17
N THR A 100 14.82 -2.65 3.20
CA THR A 100 15.84 -1.68 2.72
C THR A 100 15.19 -0.42 2.15
N VAL A 101 14.17 -0.56 1.30
CA VAL A 101 13.46 0.59 0.72
C VAL A 101 12.72 1.39 1.80
N THR A 102 12.04 0.69 2.72
CA THR A 102 11.21 1.33 3.76
C THR A 102 12.06 2.05 4.81
N TYR A 103 13.09 1.42 5.35
CA TYR A 103 13.83 1.98 6.47
C TYR A 103 15.11 2.71 6.08
N ALA A 104 15.83 2.22 5.06
CA ALA A 104 17.09 2.83 4.66
C ALA A 104 16.86 3.94 3.64
N LEU A 105 16.33 3.60 2.46
CA LEU A 105 16.24 4.55 1.33
C LEU A 105 15.20 5.64 1.58
N SER A 106 13.95 5.26 1.85
CA SER A 106 12.90 6.26 2.07
C SER A 106 13.05 6.97 3.42
N GLY A 107 13.62 6.31 4.44
CA GLY A 107 13.97 6.93 5.72
C GLY A 107 15.00 8.04 5.55
N ALA A 108 16.08 7.77 4.81
CA ALA A 108 17.07 8.79 4.44
C ALA A 108 16.44 9.91 3.62
N GLY A 109 15.61 9.59 2.62
CA GLY A 109 14.88 10.58 1.82
C GLY A 109 13.94 11.46 2.67
N SER A 110 13.25 10.88 3.65
CA SER A 110 12.40 11.62 4.61
C SER A 110 13.23 12.55 5.49
N ALA A 111 14.36 12.07 6.04
CA ALA A 111 15.24 12.88 6.85
C ALA A 111 15.84 14.06 6.05
N ALA A 112 16.31 13.80 4.83
CA ALA A 112 16.79 14.82 3.90
C ALA A 112 15.67 15.81 3.50
N GLY A 113 14.44 15.33 3.32
CA GLY A 113 13.28 16.17 3.10
C GLY A 113 13.00 17.09 4.29
N VAL A 114 13.03 16.57 5.52
CA VAL A 114 12.86 17.39 6.73
C VAL A 114 13.94 18.46 6.83
N ASP A 115 15.20 18.09 6.61
CA ASP A 115 16.33 19.01 6.63
C ASP A 115 16.17 20.13 5.57
N ALA A 116 15.96 19.75 4.31
CA ALA A 116 15.76 20.70 3.22
C ALA A 116 14.50 21.56 3.33
N GLY A 117 13.49 21.07 4.07
CA GLY A 117 12.22 21.78 4.29
C GLY A 117 12.27 22.85 5.39
N ASN A 118 13.37 22.95 6.15
CA ASN A 118 13.51 23.86 7.29
C ASN A 118 14.77 24.71 7.14
N LYS A 119 14.65 26.03 7.34
CA LYS A 119 15.76 26.99 7.11
C LYS A 119 16.99 26.73 8.00
N GLU A 120 16.75 26.25 9.21
CA GLU A 120 17.80 25.95 10.20
C GLU A 120 18.30 24.50 10.09
N GLY A 121 17.85 23.75 9.07
CA GLY A 121 18.08 22.33 8.94
C GLY A 121 17.26 21.50 9.94
N ARG A 122 17.70 20.27 10.15
CA ARG A 122 17.04 19.29 11.03
C ARG A 122 17.32 19.57 12.52
N ASP A 123 16.26 19.77 13.29
CA ASP A 123 16.29 19.80 14.76
C ASP A 123 16.09 18.38 15.29
N ASN A 124 17.16 17.81 15.85
CA ASN A 124 17.10 16.47 16.45
C ASN A 124 16.49 16.45 17.85
N ASN A 125 16.30 17.60 18.50
CA ASN A 125 15.63 17.69 19.80
C ASN A 125 14.10 17.61 19.66
N HIS A 126 13.54 18.24 18.62
CA HIS A 126 12.10 18.23 18.34
C HIS A 126 11.76 17.87 16.88
N PRO A 127 12.21 16.71 16.36
CA PRO A 127 12.17 16.41 14.92
C PRO A 127 10.76 16.32 14.35
N ARG A 128 9.78 15.93 15.16
CA ARG A 128 8.37 15.85 14.73
C ARG A 128 7.70 17.21 14.64
N SER A 129 8.16 18.19 15.40
CA SER A 129 7.60 19.55 15.37
C SER A 129 7.88 20.25 14.04
N GLN A 130 8.96 19.88 13.36
CA GLN A 130 9.38 20.46 12.08
C GLN A 130 8.54 19.99 10.89
N VAL A 131 7.77 18.90 11.03
CA VAL A 131 6.94 18.36 9.94
C VAL A 131 5.87 19.35 9.50
N LYS A 132 5.38 20.20 10.41
CA LYS A 132 4.34 21.21 10.13
C LYS A 132 4.78 22.23 9.06
N ASN A 133 6.08 22.44 8.92
CA ASN A 133 6.68 23.40 7.99
C ASN A 133 6.82 22.81 6.57
N LEU A 134 6.72 21.49 6.42
CA LEU A 134 7.00 20.85 5.15
C LEU A 134 5.92 21.16 4.11
N ARG A 135 6.39 21.44 2.89
CA ARG A 135 5.58 21.66 1.68
C ARG A 135 6.30 21.05 0.49
N GLY A 136 5.61 20.92 -0.65
CA GLY A 136 6.23 20.49 -1.91
C GLY A 136 6.95 19.14 -1.82
N LEU A 137 8.15 19.06 -2.39
CA LEU A 137 8.96 17.82 -2.41
C LEU A 137 9.36 17.32 -1.01
N PRO A 138 9.88 18.16 -0.08
CA PRO A 138 10.11 17.78 1.32
C PRO A 138 8.94 17.04 1.97
N LEU A 139 7.73 17.58 1.83
CA LEU A 139 6.52 16.96 2.37
C LEU A 139 6.25 15.61 1.68
N ARG A 140 6.38 15.54 0.35
CA ARG A 140 6.15 14.28 -0.38
C ARG A 140 7.15 13.19 0.01
N LEU A 141 8.42 13.51 0.21
CA LEU A 141 9.43 12.56 0.68
C LEU A 141 9.09 12.02 2.07
N HIS A 142 8.72 12.93 2.99
CA HIS A 142 8.31 12.58 4.33
C HIS A 142 7.05 11.70 4.34
N SER A 143 5.98 12.13 3.68
CA SER A 143 4.72 11.40 3.61
C SER A 143 4.84 10.06 2.88
N ALA A 144 5.66 9.96 1.83
CA ALA A 144 5.89 8.71 1.12
C ALA A 144 6.57 7.66 2.02
N HIS A 145 7.56 8.07 2.83
CA HIS A 145 8.20 7.19 3.80
C HIS A 145 7.21 6.69 4.87
N TYR A 146 6.43 7.61 5.46
CA TYR A 146 5.43 7.25 6.47
C TYR A 146 4.40 6.27 5.92
N HIS A 147 3.97 6.45 4.67
CA HIS A 147 3.04 5.51 4.07
C HIS A 147 3.65 4.13 3.79
N LEU A 148 4.96 4.03 3.54
CA LEU A 148 5.64 2.71 3.51
C LEU A 148 5.68 2.09 4.90
N MET A 149 5.99 2.88 5.94
CA MET A 149 6.00 2.44 7.34
C MET A 149 4.65 1.93 7.82
N GLU A 150 3.54 2.57 7.42
CA GLU A 150 2.18 2.15 7.77
C GLU A 150 1.80 0.80 7.14
N MET A 151 2.31 0.52 5.95
CA MET A 151 1.98 -0.68 5.18
C MET A 151 2.91 -1.86 5.49
N PHE A 152 4.12 -1.59 6.00
CA PHE A 152 5.12 -2.60 6.26
C PHE A 152 4.67 -3.68 7.26
N PRO A 153 4.06 -3.37 8.43
CA PRO A 153 3.68 -4.39 9.41
C PRO A 153 2.69 -5.43 8.86
N GLY A 154 1.66 -4.98 8.12
CA GLY A 154 0.68 -5.88 7.51
C GLY A 154 1.30 -6.81 6.48
N TRP A 155 2.24 -6.30 5.68
CA TRP A 155 3.04 -7.11 4.77
C TRP A 155 3.94 -8.11 5.52
N ALA A 156 4.68 -7.65 6.54
CA ALA A 156 5.64 -8.45 7.29
C ALA A 156 4.98 -9.64 8.00
N ILE A 157 3.83 -9.43 8.64
CA ILE A 157 3.05 -10.50 9.27
C ILE A 157 2.59 -11.51 8.21
N SER A 158 2.08 -11.04 7.07
CA SER A 158 1.63 -11.91 5.99
C SER A 158 2.77 -12.73 5.38
N ALA A 159 3.94 -12.13 5.21
CA ALA A 159 5.15 -12.79 4.75
C ALA A 159 5.63 -13.86 5.74
N ALA A 160 5.68 -13.53 7.04
CA ALA A 160 6.06 -14.47 8.09
C ALA A 160 5.09 -15.67 8.17
N LEU A 161 3.78 -15.42 8.12
CA LEU A 161 2.77 -16.48 8.11
C LEU A 161 2.86 -17.34 6.83
N THR A 162 3.11 -16.73 5.67
CA THR A 162 3.31 -17.48 4.43
C THR A 162 4.54 -18.38 4.54
N GLN A 163 5.64 -17.87 5.10
CA GLN A 163 6.86 -18.66 5.33
C GLN A 163 6.62 -19.83 6.30
N ALA A 164 5.80 -19.61 7.34
CA ALA A 164 5.53 -20.64 8.35
C ALA A 164 4.53 -21.72 7.87
N ILE A 165 3.48 -21.33 7.14
CA ILE A 165 2.34 -22.20 6.83
C ILE A 165 2.42 -22.74 5.39
N ALA A 166 2.96 -21.96 4.45
CA ALA A 166 2.90 -22.27 3.02
C ALA A 166 4.15 -21.80 2.24
N PRO A 167 5.37 -22.16 2.67
CA PRO A 167 6.61 -21.60 2.12
C PRO A 167 6.87 -21.93 0.64
N GLY A 168 6.22 -22.96 0.10
CA GLY A 168 6.34 -23.36 -1.31
C GLY A 168 5.23 -22.82 -2.22
N ASP A 169 4.25 -22.11 -1.67
CA ASP A 169 3.09 -21.65 -2.45
C ASP A 169 3.46 -20.45 -3.32
N GLN A 170 3.73 -20.72 -4.60
CA GLN A 170 4.16 -19.70 -5.55
C GLN A 170 3.10 -18.61 -5.77
N ALA A 171 1.80 -18.90 -5.63
CA ALA A 171 0.76 -17.88 -5.79
C ALA A 171 0.78 -16.89 -4.62
N LEU A 172 0.99 -17.36 -3.39
CA LEU A 172 1.16 -16.49 -2.23
C LEU A 172 2.45 -15.66 -2.33
N ILE A 173 3.55 -16.28 -2.77
CA ILE A 173 4.82 -15.58 -3.01
C ILE A 173 4.65 -14.48 -4.08
N ASN A 174 3.92 -14.76 -5.17
CA ASN A 174 3.63 -13.78 -6.21
C ASN A 174 2.79 -12.60 -5.68
N LEU A 175 1.82 -12.83 -4.79
CA LEU A 175 1.03 -11.77 -4.17
C LEU A 175 1.86 -10.90 -3.21
N LEU A 176 2.74 -11.51 -2.42
CA LEU A 176 3.70 -10.80 -1.57
C LEU A 176 4.66 -9.95 -2.43
N GLY A 177 5.17 -10.53 -3.52
CA GLY A 177 6.04 -9.85 -4.46
C GLY A 177 5.34 -8.72 -5.22
N LEU A 178 4.07 -8.90 -5.60
CA LEU A 178 3.25 -7.86 -6.22
C LEU A 178 3.12 -6.63 -5.31
N HIS A 179 2.95 -6.83 -4.00
CA HIS A 179 2.94 -5.72 -3.04
C HIS A 179 4.27 -4.97 -3.06
N VAL A 180 5.39 -5.68 -2.91
CA VAL A 180 6.73 -5.07 -2.86
C VAL A 180 6.99 -4.30 -4.15
N ILE A 181 6.69 -4.90 -5.31
CA ILE A 181 6.92 -4.25 -6.60
C ILE A 181 6.07 -2.98 -6.74
N ALA A 182 4.77 -3.09 -6.46
CA ALA A 182 3.86 -1.96 -6.55
C ALA A 182 4.23 -0.84 -5.57
N LYS A 183 4.68 -1.15 -4.36
CA LYS A 183 5.09 -0.16 -3.36
C LYS A 183 6.42 0.50 -3.69
N CYS A 184 7.44 -0.28 -4.00
CA CYS A 184 8.80 0.21 -4.20
C CYS A 184 9.02 0.89 -5.56
N PHE A 185 8.47 0.33 -6.64
CA PHE A 185 8.79 0.76 -8.00
C PHE A 185 7.71 1.61 -8.67
N VAL A 186 6.49 1.65 -8.12
CA VAL A 186 5.40 2.45 -8.69
C VAL A 186 4.89 3.49 -7.70
N HIS A 187 4.41 3.05 -6.55
CA HIS A 187 3.76 3.91 -5.57
C HIS A 187 4.73 4.96 -5.00
N TYR A 188 5.89 4.53 -4.48
CA TYR A 188 6.86 5.46 -3.88
C TYR A 188 7.38 6.49 -4.90
N PRO A 189 7.86 6.11 -6.11
CA PRO A 189 8.24 7.08 -7.14
C PRO A 189 7.09 8.02 -7.53
N ALA A 190 5.88 7.49 -7.78
CA ALA A 190 4.72 8.30 -8.12
C ALA A 190 4.36 9.29 -6.99
N TYR A 191 4.58 8.92 -5.73
CA TYR A 191 4.43 9.83 -4.60
C TYR A 191 5.44 10.97 -4.65
N VAL A 192 6.73 10.65 -4.81
CA VAL A 192 7.81 11.65 -4.83
C VAL A 192 7.65 12.61 -6.01
N PHE A 193 7.33 12.09 -7.20
CA PHE A 193 7.11 12.87 -8.43
C PHE A 193 5.71 13.48 -8.55
N ASN A 194 4.86 13.35 -7.54
CA ASN A 194 3.52 13.95 -7.49
C ASN A 194 2.56 13.49 -8.61
N VAL A 195 2.60 12.21 -8.99
CA VAL A 195 1.71 11.63 -10.01
C VAL A 195 0.58 10.85 -9.33
N GLY A 196 -0.61 11.45 -9.29
CA GLY A 196 -1.73 10.98 -8.45
C GLY A 196 -2.30 9.61 -8.83
N VAL A 197 -2.65 9.41 -10.11
CA VAL A 197 -3.34 8.18 -10.55
C VAL A 197 -2.50 6.92 -10.33
N PRO A 198 -1.23 6.83 -10.79
CA PRO A 198 -0.39 5.67 -10.56
C PRO A 198 -0.16 5.39 -9.06
N ARG A 199 -0.02 6.45 -8.25
CA ARG A 199 0.12 6.33 -6.80
C ARG A 199 -1.08 5.62 -6.18
N THR A 200 -2.29 6.04 -6.53
CA THR A 200 -3.53 5.45 -5.99
C THR A 200 -3.74 4.02 -6.49
N VAL A 201 -3.60 3.77 -7.79
CA VAL A 201 -3.78 2.43 -8.35
C VAL A 201 -2.78 1.45 -7.76
N ALA A 202 -1.50 1.81 -7.70
CA ALA A 202 -0.47 0.97 -7.10
C ALA A 202 -0.73 0.70 -5.61
N HIS A 203 -1.24 1.70 -4.87
CA HIS A 203 -1.62 1.50 -3.48
C HIS A 203 -2.75 0.48 -3.33
N VAL A 204 -3.83 0.63 -4.11
CA VAL A 204 -4.98 -0.29 -4.07
C VAL A 204 -4.54 -1.71 -4.39
N VAL A 205 -3.84 -1.91 -5.51
CA VAL A 205 -3.34 -3.22 -5.92
C VAL A 205 -2.45 -3.86 -4.85
N ALA A 206 -1.51 -3.10 -4.29
CA ALA A 206 -0.61 -3.59 -3.24
C ALA A 206 -1.35 -3.97 -1.95
N THR A 207 -2.30 -3.14 -1.50
CA THR A 207 -3.07 -3.42 -0.28
C THR A 207 -3.97 -4.64 -0.48
N SER A 208 -4.66 -4.71 -1.62
CA SER A 208 -5.50 -5.86 -1.97
C SER A 208 -4.74 -7.17 -2.05
N SER A 209 -3.49 -7.15 -2.54
CA SER A 209 -2.70 -8.38 -2.62
C SER A 209 -2.36 -8.95 -1.24
N ILE A 210 -2.15 -8.10 -0.24
CA ILE A 210 -1.88 -8.53 1.15
C ILE A 210 -3.15 -8.99 1.86
N ILE A 211 -4.27 -8.31 1.64
CA ILE A 211 -5.58 -8.80 2.12
C ILE A 211 -5.85 -10.19 1.52
N ASN A 212 -5.57 -10.38 0.23
CA ASN A 212 -5.73 -11.66 -0.45
C ASN A 212 -4.84 -12.77 0.16
N VAL A 213 -3.57 -12.49 0.45
CA VAL A 213 -2.69 -13.43 1.17
C VAL A 213 -3.28 -13.80 2.52
N ALA A 214 -3.65 -12.82 3.34
CA ALA A 214 -4.21 -13.05 4.67
C ALA A 214 -5.49 -13.90 4.61
N LEU A 215 -6.41 -13.61 3.68
CA LEU A 215 -7.65 -14.38 3.49
C LEU A 215 -7.39 -15.82 3.03
N ARG A 216 -6.38 -16.04 2.18
CA ARG A 216 -6.01 -17.40 1.74
C ARG A 216 -5.37 -18.19 2.87
N LEU A 217 -4.52 -17.57 3.66
CA LEU A 217 -3.88 -18.20 4.82
C LEU A 217 -4.90 -18.51 5.93
N ALA A 218 -5.87 -17.62 6.18
CA ALA A 218 -6.92 -17.84 7.17
C ALA A 218 -7.78 -19.09 6.90
N LYS A 219 -7.81 -19.56 5.65
CA LYS A 219 -8.53 -20.78 5.25
C LYS A 219 -7.67 -22.05 5.32
N ARG A 220 -6.38 -21.93 5.68
CA ARG A 220 -5.48 -23.08 5.75
C ARG A 220 -5.41 -23.64 7.16
N PRO A 221 -5.45 -24.98 7.33
CA PRO A 221 -5.15 -25.59 8.62
C PRO A 221 -3.68 -25.32 8.99
N LEU A 222 -3.44 -24.98 10.26
CA LEU A 222 -2.09 -24.70 10.79
C LEU A 222 -1.24 -25.98 10.95
N LEU A 223 -1.89 -27.13 10.99
CA LEU A 223 -1.27 -28.45 11.11
C LEU A 223 -2.11 -29.43 10.28
N GLY A 224 -1.50 -29.98 9.24
CA GLY A 224 -2.01 -31.06 8.40
C GLY A 224 -0.82 -31.81 7.83
#